data_AF-A0A7S1FGU9-F1
#
_entry.id   AF-A0A7S1FGU9-F1
#
_cell.length_a   1.000
_cell.length_b   1.000
_cell.length_c   1.000
_cell.angle_alpha   90.00
_cell.angle_beta   90.00
_cell.angle_gamma   90.00
#
_symmetry.space_group_name_H-M   'P 1'
#
loop_
_entity.id
_entity.type
_entity.pdbx_description
1 polymer ?
#
loop_
_entity_poly.entity_id
_entity_poly.type
_entity_poly.pdbx_seq_one_letter_code
_entity_poly.pdbx_strand_id
1 'polypeptide(L)'
;TISGGVDWWDVCSLLLEIGTVYVLFFLLFVMISVLAVLNVINAIFVNDAVDATQRDLDLRSQAELAKNRAMLTRLTHIFHAMEKDRRDMVSIEAFVKHMDDEDMKNHLSL
;
A
#
# COMPACT_ATOMS: atom_id res chain seq x y z
N THR A 1 35.08 -3.64 -7.80
CA THR A 1 35.07 -3.68 -6.31
C THR A 1 34.69 -2.29 -5.82
N ILE A 2 33.70 -2.17 -4.92
CA ILE A 2 33.07 -0.89 -4.56
C ILE A 2 33.88 -0.08 -3.52
N SER A 3 34.95 -0.62 -2.94
CA SER A 3 35.76 0.12 -1.95
C SER A 3 37.29 0.10 -2.14
N GLY A 4 37.85 -0.63 -3.11
CA GLY A 4 39.29 -0.54 -3.45
C GLY A 4 40.30 -0.75 -2.30
N GLY A 5 39.87 -1.21 -1.13
CA GLY A 5 40.67 -1.36 0.07
C GLY A 5 41.16 -2.79 0.28
N VAL A 6 42.17 -2.93 1.16
CA VAL A 6 42.74 -4.20 1.63
C VAL A 6 41.62 -5.10 2.20
N ASP A 7 41.69 -6.40 1.90
CA ASP A 7 40.73 -7.37 2.43
C ASP A 7 40.81 -7.39 3.97
N TRP A 8 39.67 -7.38 4.65
CA TRP A 8 39.62 -7.51 6.11
C TRP A 8 40.29 -8.80 6.59
N TRP A 9 40.35 -9.84 5.74
CA TRP A 9 41.11 -11.06 5.99
C TRP A 9 42.62 -10.82 6.02
N ASP A 10 43.16 -9.97 5.14
CA ASP A 10 44.58 -9.63 5.11
C ASP A 10 44.99 -8.83 6.36
N VAL A 11 44.10 -7.97 6.86
CA VAL A 11 44.30 -7.26 8.12
C VAL A 11 44.24 -8.22 9.30
N CYS A 12 43.27 -9.16 9.28
CA CYS A 12 43.10 -10.15 10.33
C CYS A 12 44.33 -11.08 10.46
N SER A 13 44.90 -11.52 9.34
CA SER A 13 46.08 -12.40 9.32
C SER A 13 47.31 -11.68 9.90
N LEU A 14 47.54 -10.42 9.54
CA LEU A 14 48.59 -9.58 10.13
C LEU A 14 48.39 -9.37 11.64
N LEU A 15 47.15 -9.13 12.08
CA LEU A 15 46.84 -8.98 13.51
C LEU A 15 47.04 -10.29 14.29
N LEU A 16 46.87 -11.44 13.66
CA LEU A 16 47.12 -12.75 14.27
C LEU A 16 48.60 -12.94 14.61
N GLU A 17 49.50 -12.43 13.77
CA GLU A 17 50.96 -12.44 14.02
C GLU A 17 51.35 -11.55 15.22
N ILE A 18 50.59 -10.48 15.48
CA ILE A 18 50.80 -9.57 16.61
C ILE A 18 50.20 -10.16 17.90
N GLY A 19 48.99 -10.71 17.83
CA GLY A 19 48.35 -11.40 18.93
C GLY A 19 46.83 -11.49 18.84
N THR A 20 46.29 -12.59 19.35
CA THR A 20 44.87 -12.96 19.25
C THR A 20 43.89 -11.93 19.82
N VAL A 21 44.31 -11.14 20.82
CA VAL A 21 43.45 -10.10 21.43
C VAL A 21 43.09 -9.00 20.42
N TYR A 22 44.04 -8.59 19.57
CA TYR A 22 43.79 -7.58 18.55
C TYR A 22 42.83 -8.07 17.47
N VAL A 23 42.94 -9.35 17.09
CA VAL A 23 42.01 -10.02 16.18
C VAL A 23 40.59 -10.01 16.76
N LEU A 24 40.44 -10.31 18.05
CA LEU A 24 39.12 -10.32 18.70
C LEU A 24 38.45 -8.94 18.66
N PHE A 25 39.18 -7.87 18.99
CA PHE A 25 38.66 -6.51 18.91
C PHE A 25 38.32 -6.10 17.48
N PHE A 26 39.15 -6.46 16.51
CA PHE A 26 38.91 -6.19 15.10
C PHE A 26 37.67 -6.92 14.58
N LEU A 27 37.51 -8.19 14.92
CA LEU A 27 36.32 -8.97 14.55
C LEU A 27 35.04 -8.40 15.16
N LEU A 28 35.09 -7.96 16.42
CA LEU A 28 33.96 -7.29 17.07
C LEU A 28 33.60 -5.99 16.33
N PHE A 29 34.60 -5.19 15.98
CA PHE A 29 34.41 -3.98 15.18
C PHE A 29 33.73 -4.31 13.84
N VAL A 30 34.25 -5.27 13.07
CA VAL A 30 33.67 -5.64 11.77
C VAL A 30 32.24 -6.17 11.93
N MET A 31 31.98 -7.01 12.93
CA MET A 31 30.63 -7.53 13.20
C MET A 31 29.65 -6.39 13.48
N ILE A 32 30.01 -5.46 14.36
CA ILE A 32 29.15 -4.30 14.69
C ILE A 32 28.95 -3.42 13.46
N SER A 33 30.00 -3.15 12.67
CA SER A 33 29.89 -2.35 11.45
C SER A 33 28.99 -2.99 10.41
N VAL A 34 29.11 -4.30 10.16
CA VAL A 34 28.27 -5.03 9.21
C VAL A 34 26.81 -5.05 9.69
N LEU A 35 26.56 -5.33 10.98
CA LEU A 35 25.22 -5.29 11.54
C LEU A 35 24.61 -3.88 11.47
N ALA A 36 25.40 -2.84 11.74
CA ALA A 36 24.95 -1.45 11.65
C ALA A 36 24.54 -1.08 10.21
N VAL A 37 25.39 -1.39 9.23
CA VAL A 37 25.09 -1.14 7.81
C VAL A 37 23.87 -1.94 7.37
N LEU A 38 23.79 -3.23 7.74
CA LEU A 38 22.64 -4.08 7.40
C LEU A 38 21.34 -3.54 8.01
N ASN A 39 21.38 -3.07 9.26
CA ASN A 39 20.21 -2.50 9.92
C ASN A 39 19.74 -1.21 9.26
N VAL A 40 20.67 -0.33 8.86
CA VAL A 40 20.33 0.89 8.11
C VAL A 40 19.68 0.55 6.77
N ILE A 41 20.26 -0.39 6.02
CA ILE A 41 19.73 -0.82 4.73
C ILE A 41 18.33 -1.44 4.91
N ASN A 42 18.18 -2.37 5.85
CA ASN A 42 16.90 -3.01 6.13
C ASN A 42 15.84 -1.99 6.56
N ALA A 43 16.20 -0.99 7.37
CA ALA A 43 15.27 0.05 7.78
C ALA A 43 14.73 0.85 6.57
N ILE A 44 15.58 1.17 5.60
CA ILE A 44 15.16 1.85 4.37
C ILE A 44 14.20 0.96 3.57
N PHE A 45 14.56 -0.30 3.34
CA PHE A 45 13.71 -1.23 2.58
C PHE A 45 12.36 -1.51 3.25
N VAL A 46 12.35 -1.65 4.57
CA VAL A 46 11.10 -1.84 5.34
C VAL A 46 10.23 -0.60 5.25
N ASN A 47 10.82 0.60 5.36
CA ASN A 47 10.08 1.85 5.22
C ASN A 47 9.43 1.95 3.83
N ASP A 48 10.19 1.67 2.77
CA ASP A 48 9.68 1.70 1.39
C ASP A 48 8.55 0.67 1.16
N ALA A 49 8.69 -0.54 1.72
CA ALA A 49 7.67 -1.58 1.62
C ALA A 49 6.38 -1.22 2.37
N VAL A 50 6.50 -0.61 3.55
CA VAL A 50 5.36 -0.12 4.33
C VAL A 50 4.66 1.03 3.59
N ASP A 51 5.41 2.01 3.09
CA ASP A 51 4.88 3.13 2.32
C ASP A 51 4.13 2.68 1.06
N ALA A 52 4.68 1.71 0.32
CA ALA A 52 4.03 1.16 -0.86
C ALA A 52 2.69 0.49 -0.52
N THR A 53 2.65 -0.25 0.60
CA THR A 53 1.42 -0.90 1.08
C THR A 53 0.37 0.13 1.49
N GLN A 54 0.77 1.17 2.21
CA GLN A 54 -0.15 2.24 2.64
C GLN A 54 -0.74 2.98 1.44
N ARG A 55 0.07 3.32 0.43
CA ARG A 55 -0.40 3.97 -0.80
C ARG A 55 -1.42 3.11 -1.55
N ASP A 56 -1.21 1.79 -1.64
CA ASP A 56 -2.17 0.90 -2.29
C ASP A 56 -3.51 0.85 -1.53
N LEU A 57 -3.48 0.82 -0.20
CA LEU A 57 -4.69 0.87 0.62
C LEU A 57 -5.46 2.18 0.46
N ASP A 58 -4.76 3.33 0.45
CA ASP A 58 -5.38 4.64 0.27
C ASP A 58 -6.03 4.77 -1.12
N LEU A 59 -5.34 4.33 -2.16
CA LEU A 59 -5.89 4.34 -3.53
C LEU A 59 -7.13 3.45 -3.64
N ARG A 60 -7.11 2.25 -3.04
CA ARG A 60 -8.28 1.36 -3.01
C ARG A 60 -9.45 1.97 -2.25
N SER A 61 -9.19 2.60 -1.11
CA SER A 61 -10.21 3.30 -0.31
C SER A 61 -10.85 4.46 -1.11
N GLN A 62 -10.03 5.27 -1.78
CA GLN A 62 -10.52 6.35 -2.64
C GLN A 62 -11.35 5.82 -3.82
N ALA A 63 -10.93 4.71 -4.43
CA ALA A 63 -11.66 4.07 -5.52
C ALA A 63 -13.03 3.55 -5.07
N GLU A 64 -13.11 2.91 -3.89
CA GLU A 64 -14.38 2.48 -3.26
C GLU A 64 -15.29 3.68 -2.96
N LEU A 65 -14.76 4.76 -2.40
CA LEU A 65 -15.52 5.99 -2.16
C LEU A 65 -16.05 6.59 -3.47
N ALA A 66 -15.23 6.62 -4.52
CA ALA A 66 -15.64 7.12 -5.84
C ALA A 66 -16.74 6.25 -6.45
N LYS A 67 -16.63 4.92 -6.34
CA LYS A 67 -17.64 3.96 -6.78
C LYS A 67 -18.96 4.14 -6.03
N ASN A 68 -18.91 4.28 -4.71
CA ASN A 68 -20.09 4.53 -3.88
C ASN A 68 -20.76 5.86 -4.22
N ARG A 69 -19.98 6.92 -4.45
CA ARG A 69 -20.53 8.21 -4.92
C ARG A 69 -21.18 8.07 -6.29
N ALA A 70 -20.55 7.40 -7.24
CA ALA A 70 -21.13 7.15 -8.56
C ALA A 70 -22.43 6.36 -8.48
N MET A 71 -22.48 5.34 -7.62
CA MET A 71 -23.68 4.56 -7.35
C MET A 71 -24.79 5.41 -6.74
N LEU A 72 -24.48 6.24 -5.73
CA LEU A 72 -25.44 7.17 -5.14
C LEU A 72 -25.97 8.16 -6.17
N THR A 73 -25.11 8.76 -7.00
CA THR A 73 -25.54 9.66 -8.08
C THR A 73 -26.47 8.97 -9.07
N ARG A 74 -26.17 7.72 -9.46
CA ARG A 74 -27.02 6.93 -10.37
C ARG A 74 -28.37 6.62 -9.74
N LEU A 75 -28.38 6.21 -8.47
CA LEU A 75 -29.62 5.96 -7.72
C LEU A 75 -30.44 7.24 -7.58
N THR A 76 -29.84 8.36 -7.20
CA THR A 76 -30.52 9.65 -7.12
C THR A 76 -31.13 10.07 -8.46
N HIS A 77 -30.45 9.82 -9.58
CA HIS A 77 -30.98 10.09 -10.91
C HIS A 77 -32.20 9.21 -11.23
N ILE A 78 -32.12 7.91 -10.92
CA ILE A 78 -33.23 6.96 -11.06
C ILE A 78 -34.43 7.37 -10.21
N PHE A 79 -34.20 7.77 -8.95
CA PHE A 79 -35.25 8.24 -8.04
C PHE A 79 -35.96 9.48 -8.58
N HIS A 80 -35.22 10.48 -9.05
CA HIS A 80 -35.82 11.68 -9.68
C HIS A 80 -36.58 11.34 -10.96
N ALA A 81 -36.14 10.36 -11.75
CA ALA A 81 -36.85 9.93 -12.96
C ALA A 81 -38.20 9.26 -12.64
N MET A 82 -38.32 8.56 -11.50
CA MET A 82 -39.57 7.93 -11.05
C MET A 82 -40.53 8.89 -10.36
N GLU A 83 -40.02 10.01 -9.85
CA GLU A 83 -40.79 10.97 -9.08
C GLU A 83 -41.61 11.91 -9.98
N LYS A 84 -42.90 11.64 -10.15
CA LYS A 84 -43.81 12.48 -10.96
C LYS A 84 -44.39 13.71 -10.26
N ASP A 85 -44.36 13.77 -8.93
CA ASP A 85 -45.15 14.73 -8.14
C ASP A 85 -44.34 15.74 -7.30
N ARG A 86 -42.99 15.78 -7.40
CA ARG A 86 -42.13 16.67 -6.58
C ARG A 86 -42.41 16.58 -5.07
N ARG A 87 -42.64 15.38 -4.56
CA ARG A 87 -42.93 15.10 -3.14
C ARG A 87 -41.71 14.57 -2.36
N ASP A 88 -40.50 14.58 -2.92
CA ASP A 88 -39.25 14.00 -2.41
C ASP A 88 -39.41 12.52 -1.98
N MET A 89 -40.46 11.84 -2.46
CA MET A 89 -40.85 10.50 -2.07
C MET A 89 -41.42 9.72 -3.26
N VAL A 90 -40.96 8.48 -3.44
CA VAL A 90 -41.49 7.54 -4.43
C VAL A 90 -42.38 6.52 -3.72
N SER A 91 -43.61 6.33 -4.19
CA SER A 91 -44.49 5.29 -3.64
C SER A 91 -44.03 3.90 -4.07
N ILE A 92 -44.28 2.89 -3.23
CA ILE A 92 -43.82 1.52 -3.48
C ILE A 92 -44.45 0.92 -4.75
N GLU A 93 -45.68 1.31 -5.07
CA GLU A 93 -46.38 0.90 -6.29
C GLU A 93 -45.78 1.53 -7.55
N ALA A 94 -45.38 2.81 -7.47
CA ALA A 94 -44.67 3.49 -8.55
C ALA A 94 -43.28 2.90 -8.79
N PHE A 95 -42.59 2.51 -7.71
CA PHE A 95 -41.30 1.84 -7.76
C PHE A 95 -41.39 0.45 -8.43
N VAL A 96 -42.31 -0.41 -7.97
CA VAL A 96 -42.53 -1.76 -8.55
C VAL A 96 -42.93 -1.67 -10.03
N LYS A 97 -43.74 -0.67 -10.40
CA LYS A 97 -44.14 -0.45 -11.79
C LYS A 97 -42.98 -0.05 -12.70
N HIS A 98 -42.03 0.75 -12.21
CA HIS A 98 -40.86 1.17 -12.99
C HIS A 98 -39.69 0.16 -12.93
N MET A 99 -39.68 -0.76 -11.96
CA MET A 99 -38.69 -1.85 -11.89
C MET A 99 -38.80 -2.84 -13.06
N ASP A 100 -39.97 -2.96 -13.67
CA ASP A 100 -40.18 -3.87 -14.80
C ASP A 100 -39.81 -3.26 -16.17
N ASP A 101 -39.53 -1.95 -16.20
CA ASP A 101 -39.15 -1.21 -17.40
C ASP A 101 -37.74 -1.60 -17.87
N GLU A 102 -37.55 -1.79 -19.18
CA GLU A 102 -36.26 -2.23 -19.74
C GLU A 102 -35.13 -1.23 -19.45
N ASP A 103 -35.45 0.07 -19.45
CA ASP A 103 -34.50 1.13 -19.14
C ASP A 103 -34.00 1.09 -17.69
N MET A 104 -34.87 0.68 -16.75
CA MET A 104 -34.50 0.50 -15.35
C MET A 104 -33.61 -0.73 -15.16
N LYS A 105 -33.91 -1.83 -15.87
CA LYS A 105 -33.10 -3.06 -15.84
C LYS A 105 -31.71 -2.80 -16.40
N ASN A 106 -31.58 -2.04 -17.49
CA ASN A 106 -30.28 -1.62 -18.05
C ASN A 106 -29.51 -0.67 -17.12
N HIS A 107 -30.21 0.14 -16.33
CA HIS A 107 -29.60 1.00 -15.31
C HIS A 107 -29.26 0.29 -13.99
N LEU A 108 -29.68 -0.95 -13.77
CA LEU A 108 -29.39 -1.75 -12.57
C LEU A 108 -28.52 -2.97 -12.85
N SER A 109 -28.52 -3.49 -14.07
CA SER A 109 -27.53 -4.47 -14.52
C SER A 109 -26.16 -3.78 -14.63
N LEU A 110 -25.15 -4.44 -14.06
CA LEU A 110 -23.75 -4.05 -14.08
C LEU A 110 -23.24 -3.81 -15.51
#